data_AF-A0A0V0XIB8-F1
#
_entry.id   AF-A0A0V0XIB8-F1
#
_cell.length_a   1.000
_cell.length_b   1.000
_cell.length_c   1.000
_cell.angle_alpha   90.00
_cell.angle_beta   90.00
_cell.angle_gamma   90.00
#
_symmetry.space_group_name_H-M   'P 1'
#
loop_
_entity.id
_entity.type
_entity.pdbx_description
1 polymer ?
#
loop_
_entity_poly.entity_id
_entity_poly.type
_entity_poly.pdbx_seq_one_letter_code
_entity_poly.pdbx_strand_id
1 'polypeptide(L)'
;MAYCSRHKLFSGMLPHKLYRGKQALGKLRTYEGVPPTYQHVKRRVVPTAMRVLCLKPRRAYCDLNRLSHEVGWKYQSVIKLLEDKRKAKGHLFVKRKKLESKLKREAKEKAKDKIAPYQKIIESYGCK
;
A
#
# COMPACT_ATOMS: atom_id res chain seq x y z
N MET A 1 -15.87 -11.79 13.81
CA MET A 1 -15.28 -10.60 13.18
C MET A 1 -14.41 -9.90 14.21
N ALA A 2 -13.10 -10.14 14.18
CA ALA A 2 -12.19 -9.62 15.19
C ALA A 2 -12.15 -8.09 15.16
N TYR A 3 -12.14 -7.49 16.34
CA TYR A 3 -11.99 -6.07 16.61
C TYR A 3 -10.70 -5.53 16.00
N CYS A 4 -10.70 -5.24 14.70
CA CYS A 4 -9.71 -4.33 14.13
C CYS A 4 -10.08 -2.94 14.64
N SER A 5 -9.29 -2.39 15.58
CA SER A 5 -9.55 -1.09 16.20
C SER A 5 -9.83 0.02 15.17
N ARG A 6 -9.32 -0.13 13.95
CA ARG A 6 -9.56 0.78 12.82
C ARG A 6 -11.03 0.82 12.39
N HIS A 7 -11.75 -0.30 12.35
CA HIS A 7 -13.16 -0.31 11.91
C HIS A 7 -14.05 0.50 12.86
N LYS A 8 -13.80 0.40 14.17
CA LYS A 8 -14.54 1.16 15.19
C LYS A 8 -14.33 2.67 15.06
N LEU A 9 -13.12 3.12 14.71
CA LEU A 9 -12.83 4.53 14.45
C LEU A 9 -13.71 5.08 13.32
N PHE A 10 -13.80 4.36 12.19
CA PHE A 10 -14.60 4.79 11.04
C PHE A 10 -16.10 4.83 11.34
N SER A 11 -16.61 3.88 12.14
CA SER A 11 -18.00 3.91 12.59
C SER A 11 -18.32 5.11 13.48
N GLY A 12 -17.34 5.66 14.21
CA GLY A 12 -17.50 6.90 14.97
C GLY A 12 -17.55 8.15 14.07
N MET A 13 -16.86 8.13 12.94
CA MET A 13 -16.79 9.26 12.00
C MET A 13 -17.96 9.31 11.01
N LEU A 14 -18.68 8.19 10.82
CA LEU A 14 -19.83 8.08 9.93
C LEU A 14 -21.13 8.03 10.73
N PRO A 15 -22.26 8.54 10.20
CA PRO A 15 -23.58 8.37 10.79
C PRO A 15 -24.08 6.92 10.59
N HIS A 16 -23.40 5.96 11.21
CA HIS A 16 -23.58 4.52 11.00
C HIS A 16 -24.96 3.98 11.43
N LYS A 17 -25.73 4.76 12.20
CA LYS A 17 -27.11 4.42 12.55
C LYS A 17 -28.05 4.58 11.34
N LEU A 18 -27.78 5.55 10.47
CA LEU A 18 -28.57 5.80 9.26
C LEU A 18 -28.28 4.75 8.19
N TYR A 19 -29.27 4.47 7.33
CA TYR A 19 -29.13 3.53 6.21
C TYR A 19 -27.92 3.86 5.32
N ARG A 20 -27.74 5.15 4.97
CA ARG A 20 -26.59 5.63 4.19
C ARG A 20 -25.24 5.34 4.87
N GLY A 21 -25.16 5.50 6.19
CA GLY A 21 -23.94 5.22 6.95
C GLY A 21 -23.61 3.73 7.00
N LYS A 22 -24.62 2.87 7.16
CA LYS A 22 -24.45 1.40 7.07
C LYS A 22 -23.94 0.96 5.70
N GLN A 23 -24.49 1.53 4.62
CA GLN A 23 -24.04 1.26 3.26
C GLN A 23 -22.58 1.70 3.03
N ALA A 24 -22.18 2.86 3.57
CA ALA A 24 -20.80 3.33 3.48
C ALA A 24 -19.83 2.39 4.23
N LEU A 25 -20.19 1.94 5.43
CA LEU A 25 -19.38 0.98 6.19
C LEU A 25 -19.27 -0.38 5.48
N GLY A 26 -20.33 -0.85 4.83
CA GLY A 26 -20.29 -2.10 4.06
C GLY A 26 -19.32 -2.09 2.88
N LYS A 27 -19.01 -0.90 2.33
CA LYS A 27 -18.01 -0.73 1.27
C LYS A 27 -16.58 -0.75 1.80
N LEU A 28 -16.37 -0.40 3.07
CA LEU A 28 -15.05 -0.34 3.67
C LEU A 28 -14.58 -1.74 4.10
N ARG A 29 -13.40 -2.14 3.61
CA ARG A 29 -12.73 -3.37 4.03
C ARG A 29 -11.41 -3.03 4.72
N THR A 30 -11.27 -3.46 5.97
CA THR A 30 -10.05 -3.26 6.78
C THR A 30 -9.47 -4.60 7.18
N TYR A 31 -8.17 -4.78 6.95
CA TYR A 31 -7.44 -6.00 7.28
C TYR A 31 -6.23 -5.67 8.17
N GLU A 32 -5.76 -6.65 8.92
CA GLU A 32 -4.45 -6.62 9.57
C GLU A 32 -3.47 -7.43 8.71
N GLY A 33 -2.35 -6.81 8.31
CA GLY A 33 -1.50 -7.35 7.24
C GLY A 33 -2.10 -7.21 5.83
N VAL A 34 -1.46 -7.83 4.84
CA VAL A 34 -1.91 -7.76 3.43
C VAL A 34 -2.46 -9.13 2.99
N PRO A 35 -3.78 -9.23 2.74
CA PRO A 35 -4.41 -10.47 2.26
C PRO A 35 -3.82 -10.93 0.91
N PRO A 36 -3.83 -12.25 0.60
CA PRO A 36 -3.35 -12.81 -0.67
C PRO A 36 -3.88 -12.09 -1.91
N THR A 37 -5.17 -11.72 -1.92
CA THR A 37 -5.82 -11.01 -3.03
C THR A 37 -5.20 -9.65 -3.34
N TYR A 38 -4.62 -8.98 -2.35
CA TYR A 38 -4.06 -7.63 -2.49
C TYR A 38 -2.52 -7.61 -2.55
N GLN A 39 -1.85 -8.77 -2.51
CA GLN A 39 -0.37 -8.83 -2.51
C GLN A 39 0.24 -8.32 -3.82
N HIS A 40 -0.45 -8.55 -4.94
CA HIS A 40 0.02 -8.20 -6.29
C HIS A 40 -0.41 -6.80 -6.74
N VAL A 41 -1.29 -6.13 -5.99
CA VAL A 41 -1.82 -4.80 -6.33
C VAL A 41 -0.91 -3.71 -5.78
N LYS A 42 -0.69 -2.64 -6.56
CA LYS A 42 0.05 -1.46 -6.09
C LYS A 42 -0.77 -0.73 -5.02
N ARG A 43 -0.32 -0.85 -3.76
CA ARG A 43 -0.90 -0.13 -2.62
C ARG A 43 -0.66 1.38 -2.77
N ARG A 44 -1.69 2.17 -2.46
CA ARG A 44 -1.62 3.64 -2.47
C ARG A 44 -1.37 4.15 -1.06
N VAL A 45 -0.75 5.33 -0.98
CA VAL A 45 -0.44 6.02 0.27
C VAL A 45 -1.17 7.35 0.25
N VAL A 46 -1.74 7.75 1.39
CA VAL A 46 -2.39 9.05 1.59
C VAL A 46 -1.38 9.96 2.30
N PRO A 47 -0.77 10.96 1.63
CA PRO A 47 0.30 11.77 2.22
C PRO A 47 -0.15 12.58 3.43
N THR A 48 -1.39 13.08 3.41
CA THR A 48 -1.98 13.90 4.49
C THR A 48 -2.20 13.13 5.79
N ALA A 49 -2.13 11.80 5.77
CA ALA A 49 -2.22 10.95 6.94
C ALA A 49 -0.87 10.28 7.30
N MET A 50 0.22 10.68 6.64
CA MET A 50 1.53 10.06 6.85
C MET A 50 2.19 10.63 8.09
N ARG A 51 2.53 9.77 9.06
CA ARG A 51 3.22 10.17 10.30
C ARG A 51 4.44 11.06 10.07
N VAL A 52 5.29 10.71 9.09
CA VAL A 52 6.54 11.45 8.81
C VAL A 52 6.29 12.89 8.37
N LEU A 53 5.15 13.16 7.71
CA LEU A 53 4.77 14.49 7.25
C LEU A 53 3.97 15.25 8.32
N CYS A 54 3.08 14.57 9.03
CA CYS A 54 2.16 15.21 9.98
C CYS A 54 2.77 15.46 11.37
N LEU A 55 3.77 14.67 11.79
CA LEU A 55 4.33 14.73 13.15
C LEU A 55 5.78 15.24 13.13
N LYS A 56 6.14 16.08 14.10
CA LYS A 56 7.53 16.53 14.29
C LYS A 56 8.43 15.34 14.71
N PRO A 57 9.68 15.24 14.23
CA PRO A 57 10.54 14.07 14.43
C PRO A 57 10.79 13.64 15.89
N ARG A 58 10.77 14.58 16.85
CA ARG A 58 11.06 14.31 18.26
C ARG A 58 9.83 13.97 19.11
N ARG A 59 8.63 13.91 18.53
CA ARG A 59 7.41 13.59 19.28
C ARG A 59 7.24 12.08 19.37
N ALA A 60 6.99 11.59 20.59
CA ALA A 60 6.70 10.18 20.82
C ALA A 60 5.39 9.77 20.10
N TYR A 61 5.35 8.54 19.62
CA TYR A 61 4.19 7.93 18.98
C TYR A 61 4.06 6.48 19.44
N CYS A 62 2.88 5.89 19.26
CA CYS A 62 2.64 4.49 19.54
C CYS A 62 2.36 3.70 18.26
N ASP A 63 2.80 2.45 18.23
CA ASP A 63 2.44 1.52 17.17
C ASP A 63 1.15 0.80 17.55
N LEU A 64 0.13 0.92 16.70
CA LEU A 64 -1.16 0.24 16.89
C LEU A 64 -0.97 -1.28 17.09
N ASN A 65 -0.02 -1.88 16.37
CA ASN A 65 0.28 -3.30 16.47
C ASN A 65 0.75 -3.73 17.88
N ARG A 66 1.49 -2.86 18.58
CA ARG A 66 1.94 -3.12 19.95
C ARG A 66 0.79 -2.95 20.93
N LEU A 67 0.10 -1.80 20.84
CA LEU A 67 -1.03 -1.48 21.73
C LEU A 67 -2.13 -2.55 21.64
N SER A 68 -2.49 -2.99 20.44
CA SER A 68 -3.50 -4.03 20.27
C SER A 68 -3.10 -5.35 20.93
N HIS A 69 -1.81 -5.71 20.88
CA HIS A 69 -1.33 -6.93 21.52
C HIS A 69 -1.40 -6.86 23.04
N GLU A 70 -0.99 -5.73 23.63
CA GLU A 70 -1.08 -5.47 25.07
C GLU A 70 -2.53 -5.50 25.58
N VAL A 71 -3.48 -5.04 24.77
CA VAL A 71 -4.93 -5.07 25.06
C VAL A 71 -5.54 -6.48 24.89
N GLY A 72 -4.74 -7.48 24.49
CA GLY A 72 -5.15 -8.89 24.41
C GLY A 72 -5.41 -9.41 23.00
N TRP A 73 -4.98 -8.70 21.95
CA TRP A 73 -5.03 -9.24 20.60
C TRP A 73 -3.95 -10.29 20.37
N LYS A 74 -4.38 -11.54 20.13
CA LYS A 74 -3.52 -12.73 20.12
C LYS A 74 -2.77 -12.97 18.79
N TYR A 75 -3.24 -12.40 17.68
CA TYR A 75 -2.77 -12.78 16.33
C TYR A 75 -1.52 -12.03 15.85
N GLN A 76 -0.83 -11.30 16.73
CA GLN A 76 0.35 -10.51 16.37
C GLN A 76 1.47 -11.37 15.75
N SER A 77 1.79 -12.52 16.37
CA SER A 77 2.84 -13.44 15.92
C SER A 77 2.51 -14.09 14.57
N VAL A 78 1.26 -14.53 14.39
CA VAL A 78 0.78 -15.15 13.15
C VAL A 78 0.88 -14.18 11.98
N ILE A 79 0.44 -12.94 12.18
CA ILE A 79 0.49 -11.92 11.12
C ILE A 79 1.92 -11.54 10.77
N LYS A 80 2.82 -11.46 11.77
CA LYS A 80 4.24 -11.22 11.53
C LYS A 80 4.85 -12.28 10.61
N LEU A 81 4.61 -13.56 10.90
CA LEU A 81 5.10 -14.67 10.08
C LEU A 81 4.56 -14.61 8.64
N LEU A 82 3.26 -14.34 8.47
CA LEU A 82 2.64 -14.21 7.15
C LEU A 82 3.18 -13.02 6.35
N GLU A 83 3.39 -11.87 7.01
CA GLU A 83 3.96 -10.68 6.40
C GLU A 83 5.43 -10.87 6.01
N ASP A 84 6.21 -11.60 6.80
CA ASP A 84 7.61 -11.87 6.48
C ASP A 84 7.72 -12.84 5.28
N LYS A 85 6.88 -13.87 5.22
CA LYS A 85 6.72 -14.71 4.02
C LYS A 85 6.32 -13.89 2.79
N ARG A 86 5.42 -12.92 2.96
CA ARG A 86 4.99 -12.02 1.87
C ARG A 86 6.11 -11.09 1.42
N LYS A 87 6.85 -10.48 2.35
CA LYS A 87 7.98 -9.58 2.04
C LYS A 87 9.07 -10.34 1.28
N ALA A 88 9.43 -11.56 1.69
CA ALA A 88 10.40 -12.39 0.97
C ALA A 88 10.03 -12.57 -0.51
N LYS A 89 8.76 -12.94 -0.79
CA LYS A 89 8.24 -13.01 -2.17
C LYS A 89 8.27 -11.65 -2.89
N GLY A 90 7.92 -10.58 -2.17
CA GLY A 90 7.96 -9.21 -2.69
C GLY A 90 9.36 -8.76 -3.09
N HIS A 91 10.39 -9.11 -2.31
CA HIS A 91 11.79 -8.80 -2.62
C HIS A 91 12.26 -9.49 -3.90
N LEU A 92 11.91 -10.77 -4.09
CA LEU A 92 12.21 -11.50 -5.33
C LEU A 92 11.54 -10.87 -6.55
N PHE A 93 10.27 -10.49 -6.43
CA PHE A 93 9.54 -9.81 -7.49
C PHE A 93 10.20 -8.47 -7.87
N VAL A 94 10.56 -7.65 -6.87
CA VAL A 94 11.21 -6.35 -7.10
C VAL A 94 12.59 -6.54 -7.74
N LYS A 95 13.37 -7.53 -7.30
CA LYS A 95 14.68 -7.84 -7.90
C LYS A 95 14.53 -8.19 -9.38
N ARG A 96 13.60 -9.09 -9.73
CA ARG A 96 13.29 -9.45 -11.12
C ARG A 96 12.85 -8.24 -11.94
N LYS A 97 11.95 -7.41 -11.39
CA LYS A 97 11.43 -6.22 -12.08
C LYS A 97 12.51 -5.16 -12.31
N LYS A 98 13.47 -5.00 -11.39
CA LYS A 98 14.62 -4.10 -11.57
C LYS A 98 15.51 -4.55 -12.73
N LEU A 99 15.80 -5.86 -12.81
CA LEU A 99 16.57 -6.44 -13.92
C LEU A 99 15.84 -6.23 -15.26
N GLU A 100 14.56 -6.55 -15.31
CA GLU A 100 13.73 -6.34 -16.50
C GLU A 100 13.69 -4.87 -16.93
N SER A 101 13.57 -3.93 -15.98
CA SER A 101 13.62 -2.50 -16.26
C SER A 101 14.98 -2.05 -16.80
N LYS A 102 16.08 -2.65 -16.34
CA LYS A 102 17.43 -2.35 -16.84
C LYS A 102 17.58 -2.82 -18.28
N LEU A 103 17.19 -4.07 -18.57
CA LEU A 103 17.23 -4.64 -19.92
C LEU A 103 16.34 -3.86 -20.89
N LYS A 104 15.15 -3.44 -20.45
CA LYS A 104 14.26 -2.57 -21.25
C LYS A 104 14.91 -1.23 -21.59
N ARG A 105 15.66 -0.64 -20.66
CA ARG A 105 16.40 0.61 -20.91
C ARG A 105 17.50 0.41 -21.95
N GLU A 106 18.31 -0.64 -21.81
CA GLU A 106 19.37 -1.00 -22.76
C GLU A 106 18.80 -1.31 -24.16
N ALA A 107 17.66 -2.01 -24.23
CA ALA A 107 16.96 -2.28 -25.48
C ALA A 107 16.41 -1.00 -26.12
N LYS A 108 15.82 -0.08 -25.33
CA LYS A 108 15.37 1.22 -25.82
C LYS A 108 16.54 2.04 -26.38
N GLU A 109 17.72 1.96 -25.75
CA GLU A 109 18.91 2.66 -26.22
C GLU A 109 19.44 2.12 -27.55
N LYS A 110 19.42 0.80 -27.74
CA LYS A 110 19.83 0.16 -29.01
C LYS A 110 18.84 0.43 -30.14
N ALA A 111 17.55 0.61 -29.83
CA ALA A 111 16.49 0.83 -30.82
C ALA A 111 16.15 2.31 -31.08
N LYS A 112 16.98 3.25 -30.60
CA LYS A 112 16.72 4.71 -30.68
C LYS A 112 16.35 5.18 -32.08
N ASP A 113 17.07 4.75 -33.10
CA ASP A 113 16.88 5.24 -34.48
C ASP A 113 15.49 4.91 -35.03
N LYS A 114 14.98 3.72 -34.70
CA LYS A 114 13.63 3.27 -35.09
C LYS A 114 12.53 3.94 -34.28
N ILE A 115 12.81 4.30 -33.03
CA ILE A 115 11.85 4.89 -32.09
C ILE A 115 11.75 6.41 -32.24
N ALA A 116 12.79 7.06 -32.80
CA ALA A 116 12.88 8.51 -32.98
C ALA A 116 11.63 9.20 -33.59
N PRO A 117 10.99 8.72 -34.67
CA PRO A 117 9.80 9.37 -35.22
C PRO A 117 8.61 9.33 -34.23
N TYR A 118 8.45 8.22 -33.50
CA TYR A 118 7.38 8.06 -32.51
C TYR A 118 7.65 8.87 -31.24
N GLN A 119 8.92 8.97 -30.82
CA GLN A 119 9.30 9.74 -29.65
C GLN A 119 9.03 11.24 -29.85
N LYS A 120 9.26 11.79 -31.05
CA LYS A 120 8.90 13.19 -31.38
C LYS A 120 7.40 13.46 -31.23
N ILE A 121 6.56 12.49 -31.59
CA ILE A 121 5.10 12.58 -31.42
C ILE A 121 4.74 12.51 -29.93
N ILE A 122 5.40 11.65 -29.14
CA ILE A 122 5.14 11.56 -27.69
C ILE A 122 5.54 12.86 -26.98
N GLU A 123 6.66 13.45 -27.39
CA GLU A 123 7.18 14.71 -26.86
C GLU A 123 6.29 15.91 -27.20
N SER A 124 5.63 15.92 -28.35
CA SER A 124 4.67 16.98 -28.70
C SER A 124 3.44 16.98 -27.77
N TYR A 125 3.06 15.83 -27.21
CA TYR A 125 2.03 15.73 -26.17
C TYR A 125 2.54 16.06 -24.75
N GLY A 126 3.78 16.54 -24.62
CA GLY A 126 4.39 16.88 -23.32
C GLY A 126 4.79 15.67 -22.48
N CYS A 127 4.77 14.46 -23.06
CA CYS A 127 5.26 13.25 -22.42
C CYS A 127 6.75 13.05 -22.76
N LYS A 128 7.59 12.78 -21.76
CA LYS A 128 9.01 12.45 -21.95
C LYS A 128 9.23 10.94 -21.99
#